data_AF-A0A933UZI9-F1
#
_entry.id   AF-A0A933UZI9-F1
#
_cell.length_a   1.000
_cell.length_b   1.000
_cell.length_c   1.000
_cell.angle_alpha   90.00
_cell.angle_beta   90.00
_cell.angle_gamma   90.00
#
_symmetry.space_group_name_H-M   'P 1'
#
loop_
_entity.id
_entity.type
_entity.pdbx_description
1 polymer ?
#
loop_
_entity_poly.entity_id
_entity_poly.type
_entity_poly.pdbx_seq_one_letter_code
_entity_poly.pdbx_strand_id
1 'polypeptide(L)'
;MTYNIHKRFLTVCIAIFTAGFFCSAAESLSNISFEDAGDEGALHWKNTGAGGVDAAFARDTASAHSGTASMRITVPPTDKQSWPSAFQRIAVKEGETYILEAYVKTADVTRGAYISGDCFDESGKRLSYTGTSLQAGTSDWKKYFVTVVVPPKATVLQFTMILFGAGTAWFDDVSMRRDEKAAQLAAELAKPLPAEWFKRAVVSDGNVARIKRAFAKAAAGKVTVGVIGGSITQGASASTADKRYAGHMLAWWKRNFPAAECTLINAGIGATGSDYGSMRIQRDLLSKKPDFIVVEYAVNDGNTQERAESYEGVIRQIMADPGKPGVLLMFMVNEAGGNAQEWESKIGTHYGIPMVSYRDLVWPELAAKRIVWRDISPDNIHPNDIGHAYAGKLIGEMLDRIKAMPDAAADAAALPAPLLTDKFQYTMIAEADALTPAANEGWTLDTTQANKCYKSAVPGSVIEFDVTGDKLFLSYWVVKGPMGKAKITVDDGDPRVEDSWFDQTWGGYRRMIMISDGKPGKHRVRVEVLADKNPKSTGNEFRLLMLGAAGVR
;
A
#
# COMPACT_ATOMS: atom_id res chain seq x y z
N MET A 1 -29.90 -77.68 -1.10
CA MET A 1 -29.96 -77.27 -2.52
C MET A 1 -30.03 -75.75 -2.53
N THR A 2 -28.92 -74.97 -2.56
CA THR A 2 -28.00 -74.68 -3.70
C THR A 2 -28.79 -74.47 -5.01
N TYR A 3 -28.71 -73.33 -5.71
CA TYR A 3 -27.56 -72.71 -6.41
C TYR A 3 -27.83 -71.18 -6.57
N ASN A 4 -26.91 -70.22 -6.30
CA ASN A 4 -25.67 -69.83 -6.98
C ASN A 4 -25.90 -69.03 -8.29
N ILE A 5 -25.42 -67.77 -8.37
CA ILE A 5 -24.65 -67.16 -9.49
C ILE A 5 -24.10 -65.76 -9.08
N HIS A 6 -22.77 -65.70 -9.09
CA HIS A 6 -21.79 -64.64 -9.36
C HIS A 6 -21.88 -63.20 -8.79
N LYS A 7 -20.96 -62.94 -7.85
CA LYS A 7 -20.29 -61.66 -7.61
C LYS A 7 -19.43 -61.27 -8.83
N ARG A 8 -19.57 -60.03 -9.32
CA ARG A 8 -18.53 -59.32 -10.09
C ARG A 8 -18.00 -58.19 -9.21
N PHE A 9 -16.77 -58.35 -8.73
CA PHE A 9 -15.95 -57.25 -8.23
C PHE A 9 -15.39 -56.52 -9.45
N LEU A 10 -15.71 -55.23 -9.59
CA LEU A 10 -15.06 -54.34 -10.54
C LEU A 10 -13.80 -53.81 -9.85
N THR A 11 -12.64 -54.34 -10.24
CA THR A 11 -11.33 -53.81 -9.89
C THR A 11 -11.19 -52.43 -10.53
N VAL A 12 -11.36 -51.38 -9.73
CA VAL A 12 -10.95 -50.02 -10.14
C VAL A 12 -9.43 -49.96 -9.98
N CYS A 13 -8.74 -49.99 -11.12
CA CYS A 13 -7.31 -49.69 -11.19
C CYS A 13 -7.07 -48.29 -10.63
N ILE A 14 -6.42 -48.21 -9.47
CA ILE A 14 -5.79 -46.99 -9.00
C ILE A 14 -4.64 -46.70 -9.96
N ALA A 15 -4.89 -45.85 -10.95
CA ALA A 15 -3.82 -45.22 -11.71
C ALA A 15 -3.09 -44.28 -10.76
N ILE A 16 -1.99 -44.78 -10.18
CA ILE A 16 -0.98 -43.95 -9.55
C ILE A 16 -0.42 -43.08 -10.67
N PHE A 17 -0.95 -41.88 -10.83
CA PHE A 17 -0.25 -40.82 -11.54
C PHE A 17 0.97 -40.49 -10.68
N THR A 18 2.09 -41.15 -10.97
CA THR A 18 3.41 -40.58 -10.70
C THR A 18 3.49 -39.31 -11.54
N ALA A 19 2.99 -38.20 -10.98
CA ALA A 19 3.36 -36.89 -11.44
C ALA A 19 4.88 -36.80 -11.25
N GLY A 20 5.61 -37.03 -12.34
CA GLY A 20 6.99 -36.61 -12.43
C GLY A 20 6.99 -35.12 -12.17
N PHE A 21 7.31 -34.75 -10.94
CA PHE A 21 7.83 -33.42 -10.64
C PHE A 21 9.07 -33.29 -11.52
N PHE A 22 8.91 -32.68 -12.70
CA PHE A 22 10.01 -31.93 -13.28
C PHE A 22 10.18 -30.71 -12.37
N CYS A 23 10.81 -30.94 -11.22
CA CYS A 23 11.49 -29.91 -10.48
C CYS A 23 12.58 -29.42 -11.45
N SER A 24 12.32 -28.31 -12.14
CA SER A 24 13.40 -27.50 -12.71
C SER A 24 14.29 -27.17 -11.53
N ALA A 25 15.39 -27.90 -11.36
CA ALA A 25 16.32 -27.69 -10.26
C ALA A 25 16.74 -26.22 -10.26
N ALA A 26 16.27 -25.46 -9.27
CA ALA A 26 16.97 -24.25 -8.90
C ALA A 26 18.36 -24.72 -8.48
N GLU A 27 19.40 -24.24 -9.18
CA GLU A 27 20.78 -24.53 -8.81
C GLU A 27 20.95 -24.13 -7.34
N SER A 28 21.17 -25.10 -6.46
CA SER A 28 21.31 -24.85 -5.03
C SER A 28 22.68 -24.26 -4.73
N LEU A 29 22.77 -23.47 -3.66
CA LEU A 29 24.08 -23.11 -3.10
C LEU A 29 24.87 -24.38 -2.75
N SER A 30 26.19 -24.34 -2.94
CA SER A 30 27.10 -25.43 -2.59
C SER A 30 27.88 -25.10 -1.31
N ASN A 31 28.32 -26.11 -0.55
CA ASN A 31 29.12 -25.94 0.67
C ASN A 31 28.54 -24.87 1.64
N ILE A 32 27.26 -24.98 1.93
CA ILE A 32 26.49 -23.98 2.70
C ILE A 32 26.77 -24.00 4.21
N SER A 33 27.27 -25.14 4.71
CA SER A 33 27.74 -25.34 6.09
C SER A 33 29.26 -25.25 6.21
N PHE A 34 29.97 -24.94 5.12
CA PHE A 34 31.43 -24.78 5.09
C PHE A 34 32.25 -26.02 5.52
N GLU A 35 31.63 -27.19 5.58
CA GLU A 35 32.30 -28.43 6.00
C GLU A 35 33.31 -28.91 4.94
N ASP A 36 33.08 -28.63 3.66
CA ASP A 36 33.97 -29.02 2.57
C ASP A 36 35.14 -28.01 2.44
N ALA A 37 36.36 -28.55 2.41
CA ALA A 37 37.60 -27.77 2.25
C ALA A 37 38.08 -27.74 0.79
N GLY A 38 38.61 -26.59 0.34
CA GLY A 38 39.25 -26.42 -0.97
C GLY A 38 40.67 -25.85 -0.85
N ASP A 39 41.38 -25.82 -1.98
CA ASP A 39 42.81 -25.46 -2.06
C ASP A 39 43.13 -24.03 -1.57
N GLU A 40 42.14 -23.14 -1.49
CA GLU A 40 42.26 -21.73 -1.03
C GLU A 40 41.25 -21.32 0.07
N GLY A 41 40.68 -22.29 0.81
CA GLY A 41 39.74 -22.03 1.91
C GLY A 41 38.35 -22.62 1.70
N ALA A 42 37.30 -21.85 2.03
CA ALA A 42 35.91 -22.31 1.95
C ALA A 42 35.47 -22.53 0.49
N LEU A 43 35.44 -23.80 0.10
CA LEU A 43 35.20 -24.28 -1.27
C LEU A 43 33.89 -23.72 -1.85
N HIS A 44 33.89 -23.40 -3.14
CA HIS A 44 32.75 -22.88 -3.94
C HIS A 44 32.28 -21.44 -3.67
N TRP A 45 32.85 -20.73 -2.70
CA TRP A 45 32.53 -19.33 -2.43
C TRP A 45 33.53 -18.38 -3.10
N LYS A 46 33.03 -17.43 -3.90
CA LYS A 46 33.87 -16.39 -4.53
C LYS A 46 34.07 -15.24 -3.56
N ASN A 47 35.30 -14.73 -3.48
CA ASN A 47 35.66 -13.66 -2.55
C ASN A 47 36.11 -12.40 -3.30
N THR A 48 35.84 -11.23 -2.72
CA THR A 48 36.32 -9.94 -3.25
C THR A 48 36.72 -9.00 -2.11
N GLY A 49 37.91 -8.40 -2.19
CA GLY A 49 38.41 -7.39 -1.25
C GLY A 49 37.96 -5.96 -1.59
N ALA A 50 36.73 -5.80 -2.10
CA ALA A 50 36.22 -4.53 -2.61
C ALA A 50 36.44 -3.37 -1.62
N GLY A 51 36.98 -2.25 -2.12
CA GLY A 51 37.38 -1.09 -1.31
C GLY A 51 38.89 -0.97 -1.02
N GLY A 52 39.73 -1.84 -1.60
CA GLY A 52 41.19 -1.66 -1.62
C GLY A 52 41.86 -1.91 -0.26
N VAL A 53 41.35 -2.90 0.48
CA VAL A 53 41.87 -3.36 1.77
C VAL A 53 42.41 -4.78 1.65
N ASP A 54 43.37 -5.11 2.52
CA ASP A 54 43.94 -6.45 2.60
C ASP A 54 43.04 -7.36 3.45
N ALA A 55 41.94 -7.80 2.84
CA ALA A 55 40.97 -8.67 3.51
C ALA A 55 41.37 -10.15 3.37
N ALA A 56 41.34 -10.87 4.50
CA ALA A 56 41.59 -12.30 4.53
C ALA A 56 40.27 -13.08 4.59
N PHE A 57 40.16 -14.13 3.78
CA PHE A 57 39.03 -15.06 3.74
C PHE A 57 39.53 -16.45 4.10
N ALA A 58 38.84 -17.16 4.99
CA ALA A 58 39.27 -18.49 5.42
C ALA A 58 38.09 -19.36 5.84
N ARG A 59 38.24 -20.67 5.65
CA ARG A 59 37.45 -21.67 6.39
C ARG A 59 38.04 -21.77 7.80
N ASP A 60 37.25 -21.44 8.81
CA ASP A 60 37.68 -21.45 10.20
C ASP A 60 37.09 -22.64 10.95
N THR A 61 37.93 -23.45 11.58
CA THR A 61 37.52 -24.62 12.37
C THR A 61 37.52 -24.38 13.88
N ALA A 62 37.95 -23.20 14.32
CA ALA A 62 37.96 -22.81 15.73
C ALA A 62 36.66 -22.14 16.17
N SER A 63 35.85 -21.68 15.21
CA SER A 63 34.56 -21.05 15.47
C SER A 63 33.57 -21.49 14.40
N ALA A 64 32.60 -22.31 14.81
CA ALA A 64 31.46 -22.72 14.01
C ALA A 64 30.20 -22.53 14.84
N HIS A 65 29.07 -22.31 14.19
CA HIS A 65 27.75 -22.31 14.82
C HIS A 65 27.21 -23.75 14.87
N SER A 66 27.30 -24.45 13.75
CA SER A 66 27.00 -25.88 13.64
C SER A 66 28.17 -26.60 12.95
N GLY A 67 28.21 -27.94 13.02
CA GLY A 67 29.30 -28.69 12.40
C GLY A 67 30.68 -28.37 12.98
N THR A 68 31.69 -28.29 12.11
CA THR A 68 33.10 -28.12 12.47
C THR A 68 33.76 -26.90 11.84
N ALA A 69 33.10 -26.18 10.93
CA ALA A 69 33.70 -25.04 10.27
C ALA A 69 32.73 -23.90 9.93
N SER A 70 33.27 -22.70 9.70
CA SER A 70 32.53 -21.55 9.19
C SER A 70 33.36 -20.72 8.19
N MET A 71 32.72 -19.79 7.49
CA MET A 71 33.41 -18.79 6.68
C MET A 71 33.83 -17.61 7.55
N ARG A 72 35.13 -17.31 7.60
CA ARG A 72 35.67 -16.12 8.27
C ARG A 72 36.14 -15.08 7.26
N ILE A 73 35.75 -13.82 7.49
CA ILE A 73 36.27 -12.64 6.81
C ILE A 73 36.96 -11.75 7.85
N THR A 74 38.21 -11.38 7.61
CA THR A 74 38.97 -10.48 8.48
C THR A 74 39.47 -9.28 7.70
N VAL A 75 39.27 -8.09 8.26
CA VAL A 75 39.81 -6.83 7.74
C VAL A 75 40.68 -6.20 8.81
N PRO A 76 41.99 -6.00 8.54
CA PRO A 76 42.88 -5.32 9.48
C PRO A 76 42.39 -3.91 9.84
N PRO A 77 42.84 -3.35 10.98
CA PRO A 77 42.52 -1.98 11.35
C PRO A 77 42.82 -1.01 10.20
N THR A 78 41.78 -0.29 9.78
CA THR A 78 41.85 0.69 8.69
C THR A 78 40.74 1.72 8.83
N ASP A 79 41.02 2.93 8.39
CA ASP A 79 40.06 4.02 8.21
C ASP A 79 39.32 3.94 6.87
N LYS A 80 39.79 3.10 5.95
CA LYS A 80 39.18 2.93 4.63
C LYS A 80 37.82 2.26 4.71
N GLN A 81 36.88 2.87 4.01
CA GLN A 81 35.57 2.28 3.75
C GLN A 81 35.68 1.15 2.72
N SER A 82 35.45 -0.08 3.17
CA SER A 82 35.54 -1.32 2.37
C SER A 82 34.45 -2.31 2.72
N TRP A 83 34.12 -3.20 1.78
CA TRP A 83 33.08 -4.24 1.88
C TRP A 83 33.57 -5.56 1.30
N PRO A 84 34.63 -6.15 1.88
CA PRO A 84 35.02 -7.50 1.54
C PRO A 84 33.86 -8.46 1.73
N SER A 85 33.70 -9.34 0.76
CA SER A 85 32.54 -10.21 0.69
C SER A 85 32.84 -11.56 0.07
N ALA A 86 32.09 -12.55 0.52
CA ALA A 86 32.04 -13.90 -0.02
C ALA A 86 30.64 -14.12 -0.61
N PHE A 87 30.55 -14.65 -1.83
CA PHE A 87 29.27 -14.81 -2.52
C PHE A 87 29.19 -16.04 -3.41
N GLN A 88 27.94 -16.46 -3.65
CA GLN A 88 27.55 -17.42 -4.67
C GLN A 88 26.37 -16.86 -5.46
N ARG A 89 26.20 -17.37 -6.69
CA ARG A 89 25.15 -16.94 -7.62
C ARG A 89 24.37 -18.16 -8.08
N ILE A 90 23.06 -17.97 -8.25
CA ILE A 90 22.17 -18.97 -8.84
C ILE A 90 21.37 -18.33 -9.98
N ALA A 91 20.97 -19.14 -10.94
CA ALA A 91 19.96 -18.74 -11.92
C ALA A 91 18.60 -18.58 -11.24
N VAL A 92 17.85 -17.54 -11.60
CA VAL A 92 16.50 -17.25 -11.09
C VAL A 92 15.58 -16.77 -12.18
N LYS A 93 14.27 -16.82 -11.94
CA LYS A 93 13.27 -16.26 -12.84
C LYS A 93 12.62 -15.04 -12.21
N GLU A 94 12.32 -14.05 -13.06
CA GLU A 94 11.49 -12.89 -12.72
C GLU A 94 10.24 -13.31 -11.93
N GLY A 95 9.94 -12.59 -10.85
CA GLY A 95 8.77 -12.80 -10.00
C GLY A 95 8.95 -13.89 -8.93
N GLU A 96 10.00 -14.70 -8.99
CA GLU A 96 10.31 -15.64 -7.90
C GLU A 96 10.68 -14.89 -6.62
N THR A 97 10.39 -15.51 -5.47
CA THR A 97 10.76 -14.99 -4.15
C THR A 97 11.68 -15.98 -3.47
N TYR A 98 12.77 -15.48 -2.90
CA TYR A 98 13.78 -16.27 -2.19
C TYR A 98 13.96 -15.75 -0.77
N ILE A 99 14.16 -16.66 0.18
CA ILE A 99 14.55 -16.35 1.56
C ILE A 99 16.02 -16.76 1.71
N LEU A 100 16.83 -15.79 2.11
CA LEU A 100 18.26 -15.94 2.36
C LEU A 100 18.49 -15.88 3.87
N GLU A 101 19.20 -16.85 4.43
CA GLU A 101 19.47 -16.93 5.88
C GLU A 101 20.95 -17.26 6.12
N ALA A 102 21.51 -16.75 7.22
CA ALA A 102 22.82 -17.15 7.74
C ALA A 102 22.91 -16.84 9.24
N TYR A 103 23.74 -17.59 9.97
CA TYR A 103 24.20 -17.18 11.30
C TYR A 103 25.45 -16.32 11.14
N VAL A 104 25.51 -15.23 11.92
CA VAL A 104 26.61 -14.26 11.89
C VAL A 104 27.15 -14.05 13.30
N LYS A 105 28.48 -14.12 13.43
CA LYS A 105 29.23 -13.79 14.65
C LYS A 105 30.26 -12.71 14.30
N THR A 106 30.55 -11.80 15.23
CA THR A 106 31.48 -10.68 14.99
C THR A 106 32.45 -10.47 16.14
N ALA A 107 33.65 -9.99 15.82
CA ALA A 107 34.64 -9.51 16.78
C ALA A 107 35.22 -8.17 16.29
N ASP A 108 35.14 -7.15 17.14
CA ASP A 108 35.71 -5.81 16.93
C ASP A 108 35.33 -5.15 15.59
N VAL A 109 34.12 -5.45 15.10
CA VAL A 109 33.64 -4.94 13.81
C VAL A 109 33.30 -3.46 13.93
N THR A 110 33.95 -2.61 13.15
CA THR A 110 33.83 -1.15 13.31
C THR A 110 32.56 -0.55 12.70
N ARG A 111 31.95 -1.21 11.70
CA ARG A 111 30.73 -0.69 11.05
C ARG A 111 29.62 -1.70 10.89
N GLY A 112 29.89 -2.90 10.35
CA GLY A 112 28.89 -3.96 10.37
C GLY A 112 29.22 -5.23 9.59
N ALA A 113 28.72 -6.37 10.04
CA ALA A 113 28.61 -7.60 9.26
C ALA A 113 27.13 -7.89 8.93
N TYR A 114 26.84 -8.38 7.72
CA TYR A 114 25.48 -8.63 7.25
C TYR A 114 25.45 -9.54 6.01
N ILE A 115 24.24 -9.94 5.61
CA ILE A 115 23.99 -10.68 4.36
C ILE A 115 23.13 -9.86 3.38
N SER A 116 23.29 -10.10 2.09
CA SER A 116 22.46 -9.49 1.04
C SER A 116 22.08 -10.46 -0.07
N GLY A 117 20.99 -10.10 -0.76
CA GLY A 117 20.57 -10.65 -2.03
C GLY A 117 20.55 -9.58 -3.11
N ASP A 118 21.33 -9.78 -4.16
CA ASP A 118 21.48 -8.86 -5.28
C ASP A 118 20.99 -9.53 -6.56
N CYS A 119 20.06 -8.91 -7.30
CA CYS A 119 19.59 -9.44 -8.58
C CYS A 119 20.27 -8.74 -9.75
N PHE A 120 20.66 -9.50 -10.78
CA PHE A 120 21.32 -9.01 -11.99
C PHE A 120 20.58 -9.48 -13.24
N ASP A 121 20.66 -8.67 -14.30
CA ASP A 121 20.26 -9.10 -15.65
C ASP A 121 21.35 -9.93 -16.36
N GLU A 122 21.05 -10.42 -17.56
CA GLU A 122 21.97 -11.22 -18.38
C GLU A 122 23.29 -10.49 -18.73
N SER A 123 23.30 -9.16 -18.72
CA SER A 123 24.50 -8.36 -18.96
C SER A 123 25.37 -8.19 -17.71
N GLY A 124 24.90 -8.65 -16.55
CA GLY A 124 25.55 -8.47 -15.26
C GLY A 124 25.27 -7.12 -14.61
N LYS A 125 24.30 -6.34 -15.10
CA LYS A 125 23.88 -5.09 -14.46
C LYS A 125 23.03 -5.42 -13.24
N ARG A 126 23.36 -4.82 -12.08
CA ARG A 126 22.56 -4.97 -10.86
C ARG A 126 21.22 -4.24 -10.99
N LEU A 127 20.13 -4.96 -10.78
CA LEU A 127 18.76 -4.47 -10.83
C LEU A 127 18.17 -4.21 -9.44
N SER A 128 18.57 -4.99 -8.43
CA SER A 128 18.13 -4.81 -7.05
C SER A 128 19.21 -5.21 -6.05
N TYR A 129 19.05 -4.71 -4.82
CA TYR A 129 19.87 -5.04 -3.66
C TYR A 129 18.96 -5.05 -2.43
N THR A 130 19.01 -6.12 -1.64
CA THR A 130 18.28 -6.23 -0.36
C THR A 130 19.21 -6.82 0.68
N GLY A 131 19.44 -6.12 1.80
CA GLY A 131 20.35 -6.57 2.86
C GLY A 131 19.69 -6.58 4.22
N THR A 132 20.29 -7.30 5.17
CA THR A 132 19.86 -7.29 6.57
C THR A 132 20.36 -6.04 7.31
N SER A 133 19.94 -5.87 8.56
CA SER A 133 20.57 -4.92 9.46
C SER A 133 22.05 -5.25 9.68
N LEU A 134 22.84 -4.22 9.97
CA LEU A 134 24.28 -4.30 10.22
C LEU A 134 24.56 -4.76 11.66
N GLN A 135 25.46 -5.73 11.82
CA GLN A 135 25.99 -6.13 13.13
C GLN A 135 27.38 -5.55 13.37
N ALA A 136 27.48 -4.50 14.19
CA ALA A 136 28.75 -3.91 14.61
C ALA A 136 29.22 -4.44 15.98
N GLY A 137 30.47 -4.16 16.33
CA GLY A 137 31.11 -4.59 17.58
C GLY A 137 31.31 -6.09 17.66
N THR A 138 31.45 -6.58 18.89
CA THR A 138 31.62 -8.00 19.20
C THR A 138 30.28 -8.60 19.60
N SER A 139 29.86 -9.65 18.92
CA SER A 139 28.62 -10.37 19.18
C SER A 139 28.83 -11.85 18.92
N ASP A 140 28.19 -12.70 19.73
CA ASP A 140 28.10 -14.12 19.44
C ASP A 140 27.10 -14.39 18.30
N TRP A 141 27.02 -15.65 17.88
CA TRP A 141 26.18 -16.11 16.77
C TRP A 141 24.73 -15.66 16.88
N LYS A 142 24.24 -15.04 15.80
CA LYS A 142 22.85 -14.62 15.66
C LYS A 142 22.36 -14.90 14.25
N LYS A 143 21.12 -15.36 14.13
CA LYS A 143 20.48 -15.62 12.84
C LYS A 143 20.04 -14.32 12.17
N TYR A 144 20.36 -14.19 10.90
CA TYR A 144 19.91 -13.12 10.01
C TYR A 144 19.16 -13.74 8.83
N PHE A 145 18.12 -13.05 8.36
CA PHE A 145 17.44 -13.43 7.13
C PHE A 145 16.95 -12.22 6.34
N VAL A 146 16.83 -12.37 5.03
CA VAL A 146 16.25 -11.38 4.12
C VAL A 146 15.41 -12.08 3.05
N THR A 147 14.30 -11.45 2.67
CA THR A 147 13.45 -11.93 1.57
C THR A 147 13.74 -11.10 0.32
N VAL A 148 13.99 -11.77 -0.81
CA VAL A 148 14.33 -11.17 -2.09
C VAL A 148 13.25 -11.52 -3.10
N VAL A 149 12.63 -10.51 -3.70
CA VAL A 149 11.74 -10.67 -4.85
C VAL A 149 12.55 -10.39 -6.11
N VAL A 150 12.58 -11.34 -7.04
CA VAL A 150 13.36 -11.24 -8.27
C VAL A 150 12.68 -10.23 -9.22
N PRO A 151 13.30 -9.08 -9.52
CA PRO A 151 12.67 -8.02 -10.30
C PRO A 151 12.61 -8.37 -11.80
N PRO A 152 11.86 -7.59 -12.59
CA PRO A 152 11.81 -7.81 -14.03
C PRO A 152 13.17 -7.81 -14.72
N LYS A 153 13.35 -8.73 -15.66
CA LYS A 153 14.61 -8.98 -16.41
C LYS A 153 15.78 -9.54 -15.59
N ALA A 154 15.62 -9.81 -14.29
CA ALA A 154 16.66 -10.47 -13.53
C ALA A 154 16.73 -11.96 -13.89
N THR A 155 17.95 -12.43 -14.13
CA THR A 155 18.25 -13.84 -14.44
C THR A 155 19.20 -14.46 -13.42
N VAL A 156 19.82 -13.64 -12.56
CA VAL A 156 20.78 -14.09 -11.55
C VAL A 156 20.45 -13.48 -10.20
N LEU A 157 20.48 -14.30 -9.14
CA LEU A 157 20.47 -13.87 -7.74
C LEU A 157 21.82 -14.21 -7.10
N GLN A 158 22.46 -13.23 -6.48
CA GLN A 158 23.68 -13.39 -5.70
C GLN A 158 23.36 -13.34 -4.20
N PHE A 159 23.69 -14.39 -3.45
CA PHE A 159 23.77 -14.34 -1.99
C PHE A 159 25.16 -13.83 -1.62
N THR A 160 25.24 -12.73 -0.89
CA THR A 160 26.50 -12.14 -0.43
C THR A 160 26.59 -12.10 1.10
N MET A 161 27.72 -12.54 1.66
CA MET A 161 28.12 -12.33 3.05
C MET A 161 29.15 -11.22 3.09
N ILE A 162 28.94 -10.18 3.91
CA ILE A 162 29.66 -8.92 3.81
C ILE A 162 30.20 -8.50 5.17
N LEU A 163 31.47 -8.10 5.21
CA LEU A 163 32.08 -7.37 6.33
C LEU A 163 32.35 -5.93 5.89
N PHE A 164 31.66 -4.97 6.50
CA PHE A 164 31.79 -3.54 6.28
C PHE A 164 32.67 -2.92 7.38
N GLY A 165 33.85 -2.45 7.00
CA GLY A 165 34.85 -1.91 7.93
C GLY A 165 35.83 -2.97 8.47
N ALA A 166 36.63 -2.55 9.44
CA ALA A 166 37.64 -3.40 10.10
C ALA A 166 37.01 -4.36 11.10
N GLY A 167 37.71 -5.45 11.43
CA GLY A 167 37.30 -6.46 12.41
C GLY A 167 37.25 -7.86 11.80
N THR A 168 36.56 -8.78 12.47
CA THR A 168 36.35 -10.15 12.00
C THR A 168 34.88 -10.52 12.06
N ALA A 169 34.38 -11.16 11.01
CA ALA A 169 33.05 -11.74 10.96
C ALA A 169 33.13 -13.21 10.55
N TRP A 170 32.31 -14.03 11.19
CA TRP A 170 32.09 -15.42 10.82
C TRP A 170 30.65 -15.60 10.36
N PHE A 171 30.48 -16.45 9.34
CA PHE A 171 29.20 -16.79 8.74
C PHE A 171 29.08 -18.31 8.67
N ASP A 172 27.92 -18.83 9.06
CA ASP A 172 27.66 -20.26 9.10
C ASP A 172 26.18 -20.58 8.85
N ASP A 173 25.86 -21.84 8.59
CA ASP A 173 24.51 -22.35 8.30
C ASP A 173 23.76 -21.50 7.27
N VAL A 174 24.43 -21.25 6.14
CA VAL A 174 23.86 -20.44 5.07
C VAL A 174 22.71 -21.22 4.42
N SER A 175 21.65 -20.52 4.05
CA SER A 175 20.59 -21.13 3.23
C SER A 175 19.96 -20.13 2.28
N MET A 176 19.69 -20.60 1.08
CA MET A 176 18.87 -19.89 0.10
C MET A 176 17.80 -20.85 -0.37
N ARG A 177 16.55 -20.46 -0.19
CA ARG A 177 15.41 -21.28 -0.60
C ARG A 177 14.37 -20.43 -1.30
N ARG A 178 13.78 -20.97 -2.35
CA ARG A 178 12.59 -20.38 -2.96
C ARG A 178 11.44 -20.45 -1.97
N ASP A 179 10.68 -19.38 -1.87
CA ASP A 179 9.46 -19.34 -1.08
C ASP A 179 8.34 -20.00 -1.89
N GLU A 180 8.20 -21.31 -1.75
CA GLU A 180 7.18 -22.09 -2.46
C GLU A 180 5.75 -21.68 -2.10
N LYS A 181 5.51 -21.12 -0.90
CA LYS A 181 4.20 -20.57 -0.54
C LYS A 181 3.92 -19.30 -1.34
N ALA A 182 4.89 -18.39 -1.43
CA ALA A 182 4.78 -17.20 -2.27
C ALA A 182 4.62 -17.57 -3.76
N ALA A 183 5.33 -18.60 -4.24
CA ALA A 183 5.20 -19.08 -5.61
C ALA A 183 3.81 -19.67 -5.90
N GLN A 184 3.28 -20.51 -5.01
CA GLN A 184 1.94 -21.08 -5.14
C GLN A 184 0.87 -19.98 -5.15
N LEU A 185 0.98 -19.04 -4.21
CA LEU A 185 0.10 -17.88 -4.12
C LEU A 185 0.17 -17.00 -5.37
N ALA A 186 1.36 -16.74 -5.90
CA ALA A 186 1.53 -16.01 -7.16
C ALA A 186 0.86 -16.75 -8.33
N ALA A 187 0.99 -18.08 -8.40
CA ALA A 187 0.31 -18.90 -9.40
C ALA A 187 -1.22 -18.87 -9.26
N GLU A 188 -1.76 -18.91 -8.03
CA GLU A 188 -3.20 -18.74 -7.80
C GLU A 188 -3.68 -17.33 -8.18
N LEU A 189 -2.91 -16.30 -7.83
CA LEU A 189 -3.19 -14.92 -8.20
C LEU A 189 -3.02 -14.66 -9.71
N ALA A 190 -2.35 -15.53 -10.46
CA ALA A 190 -2.28 -15.45 -11.93
C ALA A 190 -3.55 -16.00 -12.63
N LYS A 191 -4.32 -16.89 -11.98
CA LYS A 191 -5.57 -17.42 -12.54
C LYS A 191 -6.66 -16.35 -12.53
N PRO A 192 -7.64 -16.35 -13.44
CA PRO A 192 -8.85 -15.52 -13.29
C PRO A 192 -9.54 -15.75 -11.94
N LEU A 193 -10.31 -14.78 -11.45
CA LEU A 193 -11.23 -14.97 -10.35
C LEU A 193 -12.19 -16.11 -10.71
N PRO A 194 -12.60 -16.94 -9.73
CA PRO A 194 -13.68 -17.88 -9.96
C PRO A 194 -14.92 -17.15 -10.49
N ALA A 195 -15.56 -17.66 -11.55
CA ALA A 195 -16.65 -16.96 -12.24
C ALA A 195 -17.79 -16.57 -11.28
N GLU A 196 -18.15 -17.43 -10.33
CA GLU A 196 -19.17 -17.12 -9.31
C GLU A 196 -18.73 -16.04 -8.32
N TRP A 197 -17.42 -15.90 -8.05
CA TRP A 197 -16.89 -14.83 -7.22
C TRP A 197 -16.98 -13.49 -7.93
N PHE A 198 -16.57 -13.46 -9.20
CA PHE A 198 -16.68 -12.24 -10.00
C PHE A 198 -18.13 -11.84 -10.22
N LYS A 199 -19.01 -12.79 -10.56
CA LYS A 199 -20.44 -12.55 -10.78
C LYS A 199 -21.13 -11.87 -9.61
N ARG A 200 -20.87 -12.32 -8.37
CA ARG A 200 -21.45 -11.67 -7.17
C ARG A 200 -20.77 -10.36 -6.79
N ALA A 201 -19.51 -10.17 -7.20
CA ALA A 201 -18.76 -8.95 -6.94
C ALA A 201 -19.14 -7.81 -7.91
N VAL A 202 -19.73 -8.11 -9.06
CA VAL A 202 -20.32 -7.09 -9.95
C VAL A 202 -21.64 -6.60 -9.34
N VAL A 203 -21.64 -5.35 -8.85
CA VAL A 203 -22.83 -4.72 -8.25
C VAL A 203 -23.71 -4.08 -9.32
N SER A 204 -23.10 -3.47 -10.36
CA SER A 204 -23.80 -2.87 -11.49
C SER A 204 -22.89 -2.77 -12.70
N ASP A 205 -23.42 -3.06 -13.88
CA ASP A 205 -22.72 -2.81 -15.15
C ASP A 205 -22.72 -1.30 -15.52
N GLY A 206 -23.72 -0.53 -15.07
CA GLY A 206 -23.84 0.90 -15.33
C GLY A 206 -23.84 1.31 -16.80
N ASN A 207 -23.63 2.60 -17.07
CA ASN A 207 -23.34 3.13 -18.39
C ASN A 207 -21.84 3.14 -18.63
N VAL A 208 -21.39 2.30 -19.57
CA VAL A 208 -19.97 2.08 -19.85
C VAL A 208 -19.37 3.03 -20.88
N ALA A 209 -20.16 3.96 -21.46
CA ALA A 209 -19.72 4.81 -22.58
C ALA A 209 -18.46 5.64 -22.25
N ARG A 210 -18.36 6.19 -21.04
CA ARG A 210 -17.18 6.97 -20.61
C ARG A 210 -15.92 6.10 -20.47
N ILE A 211 -16.05 4.87 -19.95
CA ILE A 211 -14.93 3.93 -19.83
C ILE A 211 -14.46 3.47 -21.22
N LYS A 212 -15.39 3.18 -22.13
CA LYS A 212 -15.06 2.85 -23.52
C LYS A 212 -14.33 3.98 -24.25
N ARG A 213 -14.66 5.24 -23.96
CA ARG A 213 -13.89 6.37 -24.48
C ARG A 213 -12.46 6.41 -23.94
N ALA A 214 -12.23 6.00 -22.69
CA ALA A 214 -10.88 5.85 -22.15
C ALA A 214 -10.10 4.72 -22.86
N PHE A 215 -10.76 3.59 -23.20
CA PHE A 215 -10.15 2.57 -24.06
C PHE A 215 -9.77 3.11 -25.44
N ALA A 216 -10.63 3.91 -26.06
CA ALA A 216 -10.34 4.53 -27.35
C ALA A 216 -9.12 5.49 -27.28
N LYS A 217 -9.00 6.27 -26.20
CA LYS A 217 -7.81 7.12 -25.96
C LYS A 217 -6.54 6.29 -25.75
N ALA A 218 -6.62 5.21 -24.98
CA ALA A 218 -5.51 4.28 -24.80
C ALA A 218 -5.08 3.67 -26.15
N ALA A 219 -6.03 3.22 -26.97
CA ALA A 219 -5.75 2.72 -28.32
C ALA A 219 -5.11 3.78 -29.24
N ALA A 220 -5.39 5.06 -29.01
CA ALA A 220 -4.76 6.19 -29.71
C ALA A 220 -3.36 6.57 -29.18
N GLY A 221 -2.86 5.88 -28.15
CA GLY A 221 -1.47 5.97 -27.70
C GLY A 221 -1.25 6.65 -26.35
N LYS A 222 -2.29 7.18 -25.67
CA LYS A 222 -2.13 7.76 -24.34
C LYS A 222 -3.38 7.61 -23.48
N VAL A 223 -3.18 7.26 -22.21
CA VAL A 223 -4.26 7.23 -21.21
C VAL A 223 -3.74 7.62 -19.83
N THR A 224 -4.47 8.51 -19.16
CA THR A 224 -4.24 8.84 -17.75
C THR A 224 -5.31 8.16 -16.90
N VAL A 225 -4.91 7.28 -16.00
CA VAL A 225 -5.83 6.57 -15.10
C VAL A 225 -5.63 7.07 -13.68
N GLY A 226 -6.71 7.21 -12.92
CA GLY A 226 -6.71 7.80 -11.59
C GLY A 226 -7.37 6.90 -10.56
N VAL A 227 -6.95 7.03 -9.30
CA VAL A 227 -7.67 6.48 -8.15
C VAL A 227 -7.80 7.55 -7.09
N ILE A 228 -8.95 7.61 -6.40
CA ILE A 228 -9.17 8.51 -5.26
C ILE A 228 -9.89 7.77 -4.14
N GLY A 229 -9.43 7.99 -2.91
CA GLY A 229 -9.89 7.26 -1.74
C GLY A 229 -9.02 7.44 -0.50
N GLY A 230 -9.17 6.51 0.44
CA GLY A 230 -8.50 6.51 1.73
C GLY A 230 -7.11 5.87 1.76
N SER A 231 -6.77 5.22 2.88
CA SER A 231 -5.46 4.57 3.12
C SER A 231 -5.22 3.37 2.21
N ILE A 232 -6.25 2.60 1.89
CA ILE A 232 -6.16 1.48 0.95
C ILE A 232 -5.79 2.01 -0.45
N THR A 233 -6.44 3.07 -0.92
CA THR A 233 -6.07 3.77 -2.16
C THR A 233 -4.64 4.27 -2.14
N GLN A 234 -4.21 4.89 -1.04
CA GLN A 234 -2.83 5.37 -0.88
C GLN A 234 -1.83 4.21 -1.04
N GLY A 235 -2.20 3.02 -0.56
CA GLY A 235 -1.46 1.77 -0.72
C GLY A 235 -1.14 1.05 0.57
N ALA A 236 -1.73 1.43 1.70
CA ALA A 236 -1.62 0.65 2.92
C ALA A 236 -2.32 -0.71 2.70
N SER A 237 -1.65 -1.85 2.83
CA SER A 237 -0.28 -2.12 3.31
C SER A 237 0.53 -2.93 2.30
N ALA A 238 0.44 -2.58 1.01
CA ALA A 238 1.28 -3.15 -0.05
C ALA A 238 2.78 -2.89 0.23
N SER A 239 3.62 -3.88 -0.04
CA SER A 239 5.07 -3.79 0.15
C SER A 239 5.73 -2.78 -0.78
N THR A 240 5.14 -2.56 -1.97
CA THR A 240 5.67 -1.69 -3.03
C THR A 240 4.52 -1.03 -3.80
N ALA A 241 4.82 0.04 -4.56
CA ALA A 241 3.81 0.82 -5.25
C ALA A 241 3.07 0.05 -6.37
N ASP A 242 3.76 -0.85 -7.05
CA ASP A 242 3.25 -1.73 -8.10
C ASP A 242 2.30 -2.81 -7.56
N LYS A 243 2.47 -3.21 -6.29
CA LYS A 243 1.59 -4.17 -5.60
C LYS A 243 0.35 -3.55 -4.96
N ARG A 244 0.17 -2.24 -5.07
CA ARG A 244 -1.11 -1.59 -4.70
C ARG A 244 -2.17 -2.01 -5.72
N TYR A 245 -3.44 -2.01 -5.35
CA TYR A 245 -4.52 -2.32 -6.31
C TYR A 245 -4.48 -1.38 -7.53
N ALA A 246 -4.10 -0.12 -7.32
CA ALA A 246 -3.91 0.87 -8.39
C ALA A 246 -2.72 0.52 -9.32
N GLY A 247 -1.68 -0.11 -8.78
CA GLY A 247 -0.54 -0.64 -9.55
C GLY A 247 -0.96 -1.82 -10.42
N HIS A 248 -1.72 -2.76 -9.85
CA HIS A 248 -2.33 -3.86 -10.61
C HIS A 248 -3.28 -3.36 -11.71
N MET A 249 -4.09 -2.34 -11.43
CA MET A 249 -4.92 -1.68 -12.43
C MET A 249 -4.07 -1.08 -13.56
N LEU A 250 -3.01 -0.33 -13.24
CA LEU A 250 -2.10 0.21 -14.25
C LEU A 250 -1.45 -0.89 -15.10
N ALA A 251 -1.08 -2.01 -14.48
CA ALA A 251 -0.55 -3.17 -15.20
C ALA A 251 -1.57 -3.76 -16.18
N TRP A 252 -2.86 -3.81 -15.82
CA TRP A 252 -3.93 -4.22 -16.74
C TRP A 252 -4.00 -3.31 -17.97
N TRP A 253 -3.93 -1.98 -17.78
CA TRP A 253 -3.95 -1.01 -18.88
C TRP A 253 -2.73 -1.16 -19.80
N LYS A 254 -1.53 -1.26 -19.24
CA LYS A 254 -0.29 -1.48 -20.01
C LYS A 254 -0.31 -2.79 -20.80
N ARG A 255 -0.84 -3.86 -20.22
CA ARG A 255 -0.98 -5.16 -20.90
C ARG A 255 -1.97 -5.11 -22.06
N ASN A 256 -3.10 -4.42 -21.87
CA ASN A 256 -4.17 -4.35 -22.87
C ASN A 256 -3.92 -3.31 -23.97
N PHE A 257 -3.09 -2.31 -23.71
CA PHE A 257 -2.73 -1.23 -24.63
C PHE A 257 -1.20 -1.01 -24.63
N PRO A 258 -0.40 -1.98 -25.10
CA PRO A 258 1.06 -1.97 -24.96
C PRO A 258 1.75 -0.84 -25.75
N ALA A 259 1.08 -0.29 -26.77
CA ALA A 259 1.57 0.87 -27.53
C ALA A 259 1.28 2.22 -26.84
N ALA A 260 0.50 2.24 -25.75
CA ALA A 260 0.05 3.45 -25.11
C ALA A 260 0.96 3.89 -23.95
N GLU A 261 1.21 5.20 -23.84
CA GLU A 261 1.72 5.79 -22.61
C GLU A 261 0.62 5.78 -21.54
N CYS A 262 0.72 4.84 -20.59
CA CYS A 262 -0.22 4.71 -19.48
C CYS A 262 0.34 5.37 -18.21
N THR A 263 -0.33 6.41 -17.73
CA THR A 263 0.05 7.17 -16.51
C THR A 263 -0.95 6.94 -15.39
N LEU A 264 -0.47 6.69 -14.16
CA LEU A 264 -1.30 6.55 -12.96
C LEU A 264 -1.23 7.80 -12.07
N ILE A 265 -2.38 8.33 -11.69
CA ILE A 265 -2.54 9.35 -10.65
C ILE A 265 -3.15 8.68 -9.42
N ASN A 266 -2.34 8.48 -8.37
CA ASN A 266 -2.84 7.97 -7.09
C ASN A 266 -3.13 9.15 -6.15
N ALA A 267 -4.42 9.47 -5.98
CA ALA A 267 -4.91 10.50 -5.08
C ALA A 267 -5.46 9.93 -3.77
N GLY A 268 -4.89 8.81 -3.27
CA GLY A 268 -5.26 8.24 -1.97
C GLY A 268 -4.59 8.97 -0.80
N ILE A 269 -5.36 9.26 0.25
CA ILE A 269 -4.84 9.86 1.49
C ILE A 269 -5.40 9.08 2.69
N GLY A 270 -4.49 8.56 3.52
CA GLY A 270 -4.84 7.72 4.67
C GLY A 270 -5.75 8.41 5.68
N ALA A 271 -6.68 7.63 6.25
CA ALA A 271 -7.64 8.07 7.26
C ALA A 271 -8.55 9.24 6.83
N THR A 272 -8.91 9.32 5.54
CA THR A 272 -9.83 10.35 5.03
C THR A 272 -11.02 9.76 4.29
N GLY A 273 -12.19 10.38 4.47
CA GLY A 273 -13.44 10.03 3.78
C GLY A 273 -13.72 10.92 2.57
N SER A 274 -14.91 10.72 1.99
CA SER A 274 -15.37 11.49 0.83
C SER A 274 -15.64 12.97 1.14
N ASP A 275 -15.83 13.33 2.41
CA ASP A 275 -15.89 14.72 2.88
C ASP A 275 -14.61 15.48 2.53
N TYR A 276 -13.46 14.95 2.89
CA TYR A 276 -12.17 15.49 2.46
C TYR A 276 -11.94 15.31 0.96
N GLY A 277 -12.35 14.15 0.44
CA GLY A 277 -12.25 13.81 -0.98
C GLY A 277 -12.88 14.86 -1.88
N SER A 278 -14.11 15.28 -1.58
CA SER A 278 -14.85 16.27 -2.35
C SER A 278 -14.14 17.63 -2.38
N MET A 279 -13.46 18.01 -1.30
CA MET A 279 -12.78 19.29 -1.18
C MET A 279 -11.45 19.35 -1.94
N ARG A 280 -10.76 18.22 -2.09
CA ARG A 280 -9.41 18.15 -2.70
C ARG A 280 -9.38 17.59 -4.11
N ILE A 281 -10.48 17.03 -4.60
CA ILE A 281 -10.50 16.27 -5.86
C ILE A 281 -9.99 17.08 -7.06
N GLN A 282 -10.26 18.39 -7.09
CA GLN A 282 -9.73 19.29 -8.12
C GLN A 282 -8.20 19.34 -8.09
N ARG A 283 -7.62 19.62 -6.91
CA ARG A 283 -6.17 19.73 -6.70
C ARG A 283 -5.46 18.40 -6.99
N ASP A 284 -5.97 17.31 -6.43
CA ASP A 284 -5.23 16.04 -6.36
C ASP A 284 -5.47 15.12 -7.55
N LEU A 285 -6.60 15.26 -8.26
CA LEU A 285 -6.97 14.34 -9.33
C LEU A 285 -7.43 15.05 -10.62
N LEU A 286 -8.51 15.83 -10.60
CA LEU A 286 -9.13 16.34 -11.85
C LEU A 286 -8.25 17.34 -12.59
N SER A 287 -7.42 18.12 -11.89
CA SER A 287 -6.41 18.99 -12.53
C SER A 287 -5.40 18.22 -13.40
N LYS A 288 -5.24 16.91 -13.16
CA LYS A 288 -4.36 16.02 -13.94
C LYS A 288 -5.06 15.40 -15.16
N LYS A 289 -6.31 15.78 -15.42
CA LYS A 289 -7.11 15.37 -16.58
C LYS A 289 -7.14 13.84 -16.78
N PRO A 290 -7.55 13.06 -15.76
CA PRO A 290 -7.70 11.61 -15.91
C PRO A 290 -8.75 11.27 -16.97
N ASP A 291 -8.57 10.14 -17.64
CA ASP A 291 -9.48 9.55 -18.61
C ASP A 291 -10.36 8.47 -17.99
N PHE A 292 -9.86 7.82 -16.93
CA PHE A 292 -10.55 6.80 -16.14
C PHE A 292 -10.22 6.98 -14.66
N ILE A 293 -11.22 6.83 -13.78
CA ILE A 293 -11.10 7.01 -12.33
C ILE A 293 -11.75 5.84 -11.60
N VAL A 294 -11.06 5.30 -10.59
CA VAL A 294 -11.68 4.47 -9.54
C VAL A 294 -11.90 5.29 -8.28
N VAL A 295 -13.11 5.24 -7.73
CA VAL A 295 -13.48 5.88 -6.46
C VAL A 295 -13.67 4.81 -5.39
N GLU A 296 -13.03 4.97 -4.23
CA GLU A 296 -13.03 3.99 -3.14
C GLU A 296 -13.02 4.71 -1.78
N TYR A 297 -14.16 4.80 -1.11
CA TYR A 297 -14.27 5.37 0.26
C TYR A 297 -15.03 4.46 1.23
N ALA A 298 -15.43 3.27 0.81
CA ALA A 298 -16.45 2.47 1.49
C ALA A 298 -16.07 2.06 2.92
N VAL A 299 -14.78 1.95 3.25
CA VAL A 299 -14.34 1.64 4.64
C VAL A 299 -13.99 2.89 5.45
N ASN A 300 -13.87 4.04 4.80
CA ASN A 300 -13.58 5.32 5.44
C ASN A 300 -14.85 6.08 5.79
N ASP A 301 -15.84 6.04 4.90
CA ASP A 301 -17.14 6.65 5.12
C ASP A 301 -17.97 5.79 6.08
N GLY A 302 -18.72 6.46 6.96
CA GLY A 302 -19.76 5.79 7.74
C GLY A 302 -20.95 5.42 6.85
N ASN A 303 -21.53 4.24 7.04
CA ASN A 303 -22.71 3.77 6.28
C ASN A 303 -23.99 4.55 6.66
N THR A 304 -24.06 5.82 6.26
CA THR A 304 -25.11 6.77 6.64
C THR A 304 -25.41 7.73 5.48
N GLN A 305 -26.62 8.31 5.48
CA GLN A 305 -27.01 9.30 4.48
C GLN A 305 -26.10 10.54 4.51
N GLU A 306 -25.72 11.02 5.69
CA GLU A 306 -24.87 12.21 5.86
C GLU A 306 -23.53 12.07 5.13
N ARG A 307 -22.89 10.89 5.22
CA ARG A 307 -21.64 10.60 4.50
C ARG A 307 -21.86 10.41 3.00
N ALA A 308 -23.02 9.90 2.62
CA ALA A 308 -23.38 9.78 1.21
C ALA A 308 -23.55 11.15 0.52
N GLU A 309 -23.85 12.23 1.26
CA GLU A 309 -23.88 13.59 0.70
C GLU A 309 -22.52 14.03 0.14
N SER A 310 -21.43 13.77 0.88
CA SER A 310 -20.08 14.10 0.41
C SER A 310 -19.61 13.16 -0.70
N TYR A 311 -19.99 11.89 -0.63
CA TYR A 311 -19.72 10.92 -1.70
C TYR A 311 -20.41 11.33 -3.00
N GLU A 312 -21.67 11.76 -2.94
CA GLU A 312 -22.38 12.33 -4.08
C GLU A 312 -21.65 13.56 -4.64
N GLY A 313 -21.14 14.44 -3.78
CA GLY A 313 -20.31 15.58 -4.21
C GLY A 313 -19.10 15.17 -5.04
N VAL A 314 -18.34 14.16 -4.57
CA VAL A 314 -17.21 13.57 -5.32
C VAL A 314 -17.67 13.10 -6.70
N ILE A 315 -18.75 12.32 -6.75
CA ILE A 315 -19.28 11.79 -8.02
C ILE A 315 -19.73 12.91 -8.96
N ARG A 316 -20.48 13.89 -8.46
CA ARG A 316 -20.97 15.02 -9.26
C ARG A 316 -19.83 15.86 -9.84
N GLN A 317 -18.75 16.09 -9.08
CA GLN A 317 -17.58 16.80 -9.59
C GLN A 317 -16.88 16.03 -10.72
N ILE A 318 -16.70 14.71 -10.56
CA ILE A 318 -16.14 13.85 -11.63
C ILE A 318 -17.05 13.83 -12.86
N MET A 319 -18.36 13.71 -12.65
CA MET A 319 -19.32 13.59 -13.73
C MET A 319 -19.50 14.92 -14.50
N ALA A 320 -19.32 16.06 -13.83
CA ALA A 320 -19.30 17.40 -14.41
C ALA A 320 -17.98 17.78 -15.09
N ASP A 321 -16.90 17.03 -14.87
CA ASP A 321 -15.58 17.36 -15.44
C ASP A 321 -15.64 17.40 -16.99
N PRO A 322 -15.06 18.43 -17.64
CA PRO A 322 -15.07 18.55 -19.11
C PRO A 322 -14.40 17.39 -19.85
N GLY A 323 -13.43 16.72 -19.22
CA GLY A 323 -12.78 15.50 -19.75
C GLY A 323 -13.70 14.27 -19.74
N LYS A 324 -14.82 14.35 -19.01
CA LYS A 324 -15.87 13.34 -18.83
C LYS A 324 -15.35 11.95 -18.42
N PRO A 325 -14.31 11.80 -17.57
CA PRO A 325 -13.62 10.54 -17.33
C PRO A 325 -14.55 9.34 -17.11
N GLY A 326 -14.14 8.16 -17.55
CA GLY A 326 -14.76 6.90 -17.12
C GLY A 326 -14.67 6.74 -15.62
N VAL A 327 -15.71 6.22 -14.98
CA VAL A 327 -15.76 6.06 -13.52
C VAL A 327 -16.13 4.63 -13.17
N LEU A 328 -15.41 4.04 -12.22
CA LEU A 328 -15.73 2.77 -11.59
C LEU A 328 -15.76 2.97 -10.08
N LEU A 329 -16.83 2.54 -9.42
CA LEU A 329 -16.88 2.52 -7.95
C LEU A 329 -16.41 1.17 -7.44
N MET A 330 -15.57 1.17 -6.40
CA MET A 330 -15.12 -0.05 -5.73
C MET A 330 -15.42 0.03 -4.24
N PHE A 331 -16.04 -1.02 -3.71
CA PHE A 331 -16.41 -1.08 -2.29
C PHE A 331 -15.51 -2.05 -1.52
N MET A 332 -14.56 -1.51 -0.74
CA MET A 332 -13.71 -2.27 0.17
C MET A 332 -14.47 -2.74 1.43
N VAL A 333 -13.84 -3.54 2.28
CA VAL A 333 -14.44 -4.11 3.49
C VAL A 333 -13.46 -4.15 4.65
N ASN A 334 -13.95 -4.04 5.89
CA ASN A 334 -13.18 -4.35 7.09
C ASN A 334 -13.35 -5.82 7.54
N GLU A 335 -12.58 -6.27 8.52
CA GLU A 335 -12.60 -7.66 9.04
C GLU A 335 -13.96 -8.08 9.61
N ALA A 336 -14.82 -7.13 9.98
CA ALA A 336 -16.17 -7.39 10.49
C ALA A 336 -17.24 -7.40 9.37
N GLY A 337 -16.85 -7.25 8.11
CA GLY A 337 -17.77 -7.22 6.97
C GLY A 337 -18.46 -5.87 6.75
N GLY A 338 -18.05 -4.83 7.48
CA GLY A 338 -18.64 -3.49 7.42
C GLY A 338 -18.01 -2.60 6.34
N ASN A 339 -18.87 -1.83 5.66
CA ASN A 339 -18.53 -0.75 4.73
C ASN A 339 -19.76 0.15 4.48
N ALA A 340 -19.60 1.20 3.68
CA ALA A 340 -20.65 2.15 3.28
C ALA A 340 -21.34 1.81 1.94
N GLN A 341 -21.16 0.59 1.43
CA GLN A 341 -21.67 0.17 0.12
C GLN A 341 -23.17 0.40 -0.02
N GLU A 342 -23.96 0.19 1.05
CA GLU A 342 -25.42 0.37 1.00
C GLU A 342 -25.82 1.78 0.55
N TRP A 343 -25.13 2.81 1.03
CA TRP A 343 -25.40 4.20 0.64
C TRP A 343 -24.64 4.61 -0.62
N GLU A 344 -23.37 4.24 -0.75
CA GLU A 344 -22.56 4.59 -1.93
C GLU A 344 -23.10 3.96 -3.22
N SER A 345 -23.69 2.76 -3.16
CA SER A 345 -24.30 2.12 -4.32
C SER A 345 -25.59 2.82 -4.78
N LYS A 346 -26.35 3.45 -3.86
CA LYS A 346 -27.53 4.26 -4.24
C LYS A 346 -27.09 5.46 -5.10
N ILE A 347 -25.97 6.10 -4.74
CA ILE A 347 -25.34 7.15 -5.56
C ILE A 347 -24.90 6.58 -6.91
N GLY A 348 -24.15 5.47 -6.92
CA GLY A 348 -23.70 4.85 -8.17
C GLY A 348 -24.84 4.48 -9.12
N THR A 349 -25.95 3.93 -8.60
CA THR A 349 -27.15 3.65 -9.39
C THR A 349 -27.78 4.93 -9.95
N HIS A 350 -27.92 5.98 -9.14
CA HIS A 350 -28.50 7.26 -9.56
C HIS A 350 -27.76 7.92 -10.73
N TYR A 351 -26.43 7.81 -10.75
CA TYR A 351 -25.58 8.33 -11.82
C TYR A 351 -25.23 7.31 -12.92
N GLY A 352 -25.80 6.10 -12.86
CA GLY A 352 -25.56 5.04 -13.83
C GLY A 352 -24.10 4.60 -13.92
N ILE A 353 -23.40 4.49 -12.79
CA ILE A 353 -21.96 4.19 -12.76
C ILE A 353 -21.75 2.67 -12.62
N PRO A 354 -20.78 2.08 -13.36
CA PRO A 354 -20.32 0.72 -13.13
C PRO A 354 -19.75 0.54 -11.71
N MET A 355 -20.05 -0.59 -11.06
CA MET A 355 -19.70 -0.82 -9.65
C MET A 355 -19.25 -2.25 -9.39
N VAL A 356 -18.20 -2.38 -8.59
CA VAL A 356 -17.70 -3.67 -8.07
C VAL A 356 -17.55 -3.63 -6.56
N SER A 357 -17.71 -4.80 -5.92
CA SER A 357 -17.60 -4.96 -4.47
C SER A 357 -16.51 -5.96 -4.12
N TYR A 358 -15.44 -5.46 -3.51
CA TYR A 358 -14.43 -6.31 -2.89
C TYR A 358 -15.01 -7.04 -1.68
N ARG A 359 -15.94 -6.40 -0.94
CA ARG A 359 -16.72 -7.04 0.12
C ARG A 359 -17.40 -8.30 -0.39
N ASP A 360 -18.18 -8.20 -1.45
CA ASP A 360 -18.96 -9.32 -1.96
C ASP A 360 -18.06 -10.36 -2.65
N LEU A 361 -16.86 -9.96 -3.08
CA LEU A 361 -15.82 -10.88 -3.53
C LEU A 361 -15.28 -11.76 -2.38
N VAL A 362 -14.83 -11.17 -1.26
CA VAL A 362 -14.05 -11.91 -0.25
C VAL A 362 -14.87 -12.35 0.98
N TRP A 363 -15.91 -11.61 1.35
CA TRP A 363 -16.64 -11.84 2.61
C TRP A 363 -17.35 -13.21 2.67
N PRO A 364 -18.03 -13.69 1.61
CA PRO A 364 -18.58 -15.05 1.60
C PRO A 364 -17.52 -16.14 1.74
N GLU A 365 -16.30 -15.87 1.28
CA GLU A 365 -15.18 -16.82 1.29
C GLU A 365 -14.53 -16.91 2.68
N LEU A 366 -14.52 -15.80 3.42
CA LEU A 366 -14.16 -15.75 4.83
C LEU A 366 -15.16 -16.53 5.67
N ALA A 367 -16.47 -16.32 5.46
CA ALA A 367 -17.54 -17.06 6.12
C ALA A 367 -17.45 -18.58 5.84
N ALA A 368 -17.09 -18.94 4.61
CA ALA A 368 -16.87 -20.33 4.20
C ALA A 368 -15.48 -20.90 4.55
N LYS A 369 -14.60 -20.12 5.20
CA LYS A 369 -13.22 -20.48 5.56
C LYS A 369 -12.34 -20.90 4.38
N ARG A 370 -12.65 -20.44 3.17
CA ARG A 370 -11.83 -20.62 1.96
C ARG A 370 -10.76 -19.54 1.81
N ILE A 371 -10.96 -18.40 2.46
CA ILE A 371 -9.96 -17.36 2.70
C ILE A 371 -9.84 -17.17 4.22
N VAL A 372 -8.63 -16.92 4.72
CA VAL A 372 -8.39 -16.43 6.08
C VAL A 372 -8.05 -14.94 5.98
N TRP A 373 -8.66 -14.10 6.83
CA TRP A 373 -8.45 -12.65 6.78
C TRP A 373 -6.97 -12.26 6.84
N ARG A 374 -6.20 -12.94 7.71
CA ARG A 374 -4.77 -12.69 7.88
C ARG A 374 -3.91 -13.05 6.67
N ASP A 375 -4.42 -13.85 5.75
CA ASP A 375 -3.74 -14.11 4.47
C ASP A 375 -3.84 -12.89 3.54
N ILE A 376 -4.86 -12.06 3.66
CA ILE A 376 -5.11 -10.92 2.76
C ILE A 376 -4.94 -9.55 3.41
N SER A 377 -4.80 -9.47 4.74
CA SER A 377 -4.66 -8.23 5.51
C SER A 377 -3.87 -8.46 6.80
N PRO A 378 -2.89 -7.60 7.15
CA PRO A 378 -2.14 -7.73 8.40
C PRO A 378 -2.87 -7.14 9.62
N ASP A 379 -3.89 -6.29 9.41
CA ASP A 379 -4.71 -5.68 10.45
C ASP A 379 -6.21 -5.95 10.20
N ASN A 380 -7.14 -5.10 10.66
CA ASN A 380 -8.58 -5.29 10.47
C ASN A 380 -9.16 -4.51 9.28
N ILE A 381 -8.33 -3.84 8.47
CA ILE A 381 -8.76 -2.90 7.41
C ILE A 381 -7.90 -3.00 6.15
N HIS A 382 -6.58 -2.89 6.26
CA HIS A 382 -5.68 -2.64 5.15
C HIS A 382 -5.26 -3.94 4.46
N PRO A 383 -5.48 -4.12 3.16
CA PRO A 383 -5.00 -5.32 2.48
C PRO A 383 -3.47 -5.36 2.42
N ASN A 384 -2.88 -6.55 2.52
CA ASN A 384 -1.49 -6.79 2.15
C ASN A 384 -1.38 -6.91 0.61
N ASP A 385 -0.22 -7.32 0.10
CA ASP A 385 0.01 -7.56 -1.33
C ASP A 385 -1.06 -8.45 -1.99
N ILE A 386 -1.51 -9.50 -1.30
CA ILE A 386 -2.49 -10.47 -1.80
C ILE A 386 -3.88 -9.83 -1.86
N GLY A 387 -4.27 -9.14 -0.80
CA GLY A 387 -5.55 -8.42 -0.76
C GLY A 387 -5.62 -7.36 -1.86
N HIS A 388 -4.53 -6.61 -2.09
CA HIS A 388 -4.43 -5.65 -3.17
C HIS A 388 -4.46 -6.31 -4.56
N ALA A 389 -3.85 -7.48 -4.73
CA ALA A 389 -3.91 -8.24 -5.97
C ALA A 389 -5.35 -8.66 -6.30
N TYR A 390 -6.14 -9.11 -5.31
CA TYR A 390 -7.56 -9.41 -5.51
C TYR A 390 -8.37 -8.17 -5.92
N ALA A 391 -8.15 -7.02 -5.26
CA ALA A 391 -8.84 -5.78 -5.61
C ALA A 391 -8.46 -5.29 -7.01
N GLY A 392 -7.18 -5.36 -7.37
CA GLY A 392 -6.70 -5.02 -8.70
C GLY A 392 -7.24 -5.95 -9.79
N LYS A 393 -7.34 -7.25 -9.51
CA LYS A 393 -7.93 -8.23 -10.43
C LYS A 393 -9.42 -7.99 -10.62
N LEU A 394 -10.16 -7.68 -9.55
CA LEU A 394 -11.57 -7.35 -9.63
C LEU A 394 -11.83 -6.16 -10.56
N ILE A 395 -11.00 -5.10 -10.46
CA ILE A 395 -11.03 -3.97 -11.40
C ILE A 395 -10.72 -4.45 -12.83
N GLY A 396 -9.63 -5.21 -13.01
CA GLY A 396 -9.21 -5.72 -14.31
C GLY A 396 -10.28 -6.55 -15.03
N GLU A 397 -10.92 -7.48 -14.32
CA GLU A 397 -11.99 -8.31 -14.89
C GLU A 397 -13.25 -7.52 -15.20
N MET A 398 -13.57 -6.50 -14.41
CA MET A 398 -14.63 -5.56 -14.77
C MET A 398 -14.31 -4.81 -16.06
N LEU A 399 -13.06 -4.35 -16.23
CA LEU A 399 -12.63 -3.69 -17.46
C LEU A 399 -12.64 -4.64 -18.66
N ASP A 400 -12.23 -5.90 -18.49
CA ASP A 400 -12.31 -6.93 -19.53
C ASP A 400 -13.78 -7.20 -19.93
N ARG A 401 -14.68 -7.33 -18.94
CA ARG A 401 -16.13 -7.45 -19.16
C ARG A 401 -16.69 -6.25 -19.94
N ILE A 402 -16.35 -5.03 -19.55
CA ILE A 402 -16.79 -3.80 -20.22
C ILE A 402 -16.25 -3.70 -21.65
N LYS A 403 -15.00 -4.11 -21.88
CA LYS A 403 -14.38 -4.12 -23.21
C LYS A 403 -15.10 -5.08 -24.16
N ALA A 404 -15.64 -6.19 -23.64
CA ALA A 404 -16.42 -7.16 -24.40
C ALA A 404 -17.90 -6.77 -24.62
N MET A 405 -18.43 -5.80 -23.88
CA MET A 405 -19.80 -5.30 -24.08
C MET A 405 -19.94 -4.58 -25.43
N PRO A 406 -21.16 -4.51 -26.01
CA PRO A 406 -21.44 -3.62 -27.14
C PRO A 406 -21.28 -2.15 -26.75
N ASP A 407 -21.17 -1.26 -27.72
CA ASP A 407 -21.10 0.18 -27.43
C ASP A 407 -22.38 0.66 -26.73
N ALA A 408 -22.19 1.46 -25.68
CA ALA A 408 -23.29 2.01 -24.91
C ALA A 408 -23.75 3.34 -25.50
N ALA A 409 -25.02 3.68 -25.22
CA ALA A 409 -25.54 4.99 -25.54
C ALA A 409 -24.67 6.09 -24.93
N ALA A 410 -24.50 7.18 -25.66
CA ALA A 410 -23.76 8.33 -25.18
C ALA A 410 -24.33 8.79 -23.82
N ASP A 411 -23.42 9.27 -22.97
CA ASP A 411 -23.82 9.79 -21.67
C ASP A 411 -24.75 10.99 -21.81
N ALA A 412 -25.65 11.17 -20.83
CA ALA A 412 -26.60 12.26 -20.81
C ALA A 412 -25.85 13.61 -20.89
N ALA A 413 -26.44 14.58 -21.61
CA ALA A 413 -25.83 15.89 -21.80
C ALA A 413 -25.73 16.68 -20.49
N ALA A 414 -26.69 16.48 -19.58
CA ALA A 414 -26.74 17.11 -18.26
C ALA A 414 -26.78 16.05 -17.17
N LEU A 415 -26.22 16.37 -16.01
CA LEU A 415 -26.35 15.54 -14.81
C LEU A 415 -27.81 15.52 -14.34
N PRO A 416 -28.29 14.40 -13.77
CA PRO A 416 -29.56 14.39 -13.06
C PRO A 416 -29.52 15.36 -11.87
N ALA A 417 -30.71 15.73 -11.36
CA ALA A 417 -30.82 16.39 -10.07
C ALA A 417 -30.09 15.57 -8.99
N PRO A 418 -29.46 16.19 -7.99
CA PRO A 418 -28.81 15.44 -6.91
C PRO A 418 -29.82 14.52 -6.21
N LEU A 419 -29.38 13.32 -5.84
CA LEU A 419 -30.17 12.38 -5.06
C LEU A 419 -30.37 12.87 -3.63
N LEU A 420 -29.30 13.42 -3.03
CA LEU A 420 -29.28 13.92 -1.66
C LEU A 420 -29.02 15.43 -1.65
N THR A 421 -27.90 15.86 -2.24
CA THR A 421 -27.50 17.28 -2.27
C THR A 421 -26.40 17.53 -3.29
N ASP A 422 -26.26 18.78 -3.73
CA ASP A 422 -25.14 19.23 -4.54
C ASP A 422 -24.17 20.14 -3.78
N LYS A 423 -24.33 20.31 -2.45
CA LYS A 423 -23.44 21.17 -1.65
C LYS A 423 -21.97 20.76 -1.80
N PHE A 424 -21.67 19.46 -1.74
CA PHE A 424 -20.31 18.94 -1.91
C PHE A 424 -19.84 18.87 -3.38
N GLN A 425 -20.68 19.28 -4.34
CA GLN A 425 -20.22 19.57 -5.70
C GLN A 425 -19.42 20.88 -5.73
N TYR A 426 -19.75 21.83 -4.84
CA TYR A 426 -19.17 23.15 -4.76
C TYR A 426 -18.44 23.31 -3.43
N THR A 427 -17.14 23.06 -3.44
CA THR A 427 -16.31 23.03 -2.23
C THR A 427 -15.13 23.98 -2.30
N MET A 428 -14.68 24.45 -1.14
CA MET A 428 -13.37 25.09 -0.98
C MET A 428 -12.51 24.32 0.02
N ILE A 429 -11.19 24.44 -0.16
CA ILE A 429 -10.18 23.96 0.77
C ILE A 429 -9.06 24.98 0.88
N ALA A 430 -8.63 25.26 2.11
CA ALA A 430 -7.41 25.99 2.37
C ALA A 430 -6.57 25.19 3.37
N GLU A 431 -5.42 24.71 2.91
CA GLU A 431 -4.37 24.12 3.75
C GLU A 431 -3.67 25.24 4.55
N ALA A 432 -2.93 24.90 5.59
CA ALA A 432 -2.37 25.87 6.54
C ALA A 432 -1.57 27.01 5.89
N ASP A 433 -0.83 26.75 4.82
CA ASP A 433 -0.03 27.76 4.11
C ASP A 433 -0.85 28.61 3.11
N ALA A 434 -2.10 28.24 2.84
CA ALA A 434 -3.06 29.03 2.07
C ALA A 434 -4.07 29.77 2.96
N LEU A 435 -4.05 29.54 4.27
CA LEU A 435 -4.94 30.18 5.22
C LEU A 435 -4.42 31.58 5.63
N THR A 436 -5.33 32.55 5.58
CA THR A 436 -5.08 33.92 6.03
C THR A 436 -5.90 34.19 7.31
N PRO A 437 -5.26 34.31 8.48
CA PRO A 437 -5.97 34.58 9.72
C PRO A 437 -6.60 35.98 9.69
N ALA A 438 -7.85 36.09 10.14
CA ALA A 438 -8.50 37.36 10.45
C ALA A 438 -7.95 37.97 11.75
N ALA A 439 -7.54 37.12 12.68
CA ALA A 439 -6.79 37.47 13.89
C ALA A 439 -5.88 36.30 14.29
N ASN A 440 -4.72 36.58 14.87
CA ASN A 440 -3.79 35.57 15.37
C ASN A 440 -3.05 36.08 16.60
N GLU A 441 -3.29 35.43 17.73
CA GLU A 441 -2.67 35.67 19.02
C GLU A 441 -1.98 34.39 19.50
N GLY A 442 -0.68 34.28 19.22
CA GLY A 442 0.16 33.20 19.77
C GLY A 442 0.23 31.92 18.92
N TRP A 443 -0.24 31.91 17.68
CA TRP A 443 -0.04 30.81 16.74
C TRP A 443 1.04 31.10 15.71
N THR A 444 1.83 30.09 15.37
CA THR A 444 2.88 30.20 14.35
C THR A 444 2.61 29.23 13.20
N LEU A 445 2.76 29.69 11.96
CA LEU A 445 2.74 28.84 10.78
C LEU A 445 4.07 28.05 10.70
N ASP A 446 3.98 26.72 10.73
CA ASP A 446 5.08 25.80 10.51
C ASP A 446 4.94 25.15 9.13
N THR A 447 5.83 25.54 8.21
CA THR A 447 5.91 25.01 6.84
C THR A 447 7.04 24.00 6.65
N THR A 448 7.78 23.68 7.72
CA THR A 448 8.97 22.82 7.64
C THR A 448 8.64 21.33 7.61
N GLN A 449 7.42 20.97 8.00
CA GLN A 449 6.92 19.60 8.02
C GLN A 449 6.06 19.30 6.78
N ALA A 450 5.97 18.02 6.41
CA ALA A 450 5.10 17.58 5.31
C ALA A 450 3.64 17.97 5.54
N ASN A 451 3.17 17.89 6.79
CA ASN A 451 1.87 18.40 7.21
C ASN A 451 2.04 19.82 7.76
N LYS A 452 2.09 20.80 6.86
CA LYS A 452 2.13 22.22 7.22
C LYS A 452 0.97 22.55 8.15
N CYS A 453 1.22 23.37 9.17
CA CYS A 453 0.22 23.65 10.20
C CYS A 453 0.40 25.03 10.82
N TYR A 454 -0.70 25.62 11.30
CA TYR A 454 -0.61 26.59 12.39
C TYR A 454 -0.51 25.81 13.70
N LYS A 455 0.46 26.14 14.54
CA LYS A 455 0.63 25.52 15.85
C LYS A 455 0.75 26.53 16.98
N SER A 456 0.23 26.16 18.14
CA SER A 456 0.51 26.79 19.43
C SER A 456 0.50 25.73 20.52
N ALA A 457 1.32 25.93 21.56
CA ALA A 457 1.35 25.12 22.77
C ALA A 457 1.03 25.94 24.04
N VAL A 458 0.64 27.21 23.87
CA VAL A 458 0.37 28.15 24.96
C VAL A 458 -1.14 28.21 25.19
N PRO A 459 -1.64 27.77 26.37
CA PRO A 459 -3.05 27.95 26.72
C PRO A 459 -3.49 29.40 26.60
N GLY A 460 -4.67 29.62 26.03
CA GLY A 460 -5.22 30.94 25.75
C GLY A 460 -4.79 31.54 24.41
N SER A 461 -3.89 30.91 23.64
CA SER A 461 -3.62 31.34 22.26
C SER A 461 -4.84 31.16 21.37
N VAL A 462 -5.07 32.14 20.48
CA VAL A 462 -6.27 32.26 19.64
C VAL A 462 -5.88 32.46 18.19
N ILE A 463 -6.58 31.81 17.27
CA ILE A 463 -6.50 32.11 15.84
C ILE A 463 -7.90 32.10 15.25
N GLU A 464 -8.18 33.05 14.35
CA GLU A 464 -9.48 33.26 13.74
C GLU A 464 -9.40 33.33 12.23
N PHE A 465 -10.44 32.83 11.56
CA PHE A 465 -10.55 32.81 10.11
C PHE A 465 -11.96 33.17 9.66
N ASP A 466 -12.05 33.88 8.54
CA ASP A 466 -13.30 34.07 7.81
C ASP A 466 -13.45 32.95 6.76
N VAL A 467 -14.55 32.20 6.80
CA VAL A 467 -14.83 31.10 5.85
C VAL A 467 -16.24 31.26 5.30
N THR A 468 -16.40 31.09 3.99
CA THR A 468 -17.72 31.14 3.34
C THR A 468 -18.14 29.74 2.92
N GLY A 469 -19.39 29.37 3.21
CA GLY A 469 -20.03 28.13 2.76
C GLY A 469 -21.08 27.63 3.73
N ASP A 470 -21.94 26.72 3.25
CA ASP A 470 -23.08 26.19 4.02
C ASP A 470 -22.66 25.23 5.13
N LYS A 471 -21.66 24.39 4.85
CA LYS A 471 -21.10 23.42 5.81
C LYS A 471 -19.61 23.71 5.95
N LEU A 472 -19.13 23.82 7.18
CA LEU A 472 -17.73 24.16 7.46
C LEU A 472 -16.99 23.01 8.11
N PHE A 473 -15.74 22.88 7.76
CA PHE A 473 -14.87 21.80 8.19
C PHE A 473 -13.55 22.35 8.69
N LEU A 474 -13.00 21.67 9.69
CA LEU A 474 -11.69 21.92 10.24
C LEU A 474 -10.92 20.62 10.32
N SER A 475 -9.62 20.69 10.04
CA SER A 475 -8.73 19.57 10.29
C SER A 475 -7.53 19.95 11.12
N TYR A 476 -7.14 19.00 11.97
CA TYR A 476 -6.02 19.13 12.88
C TYR A 476 -5.26 17.80 12.97
N TRP A 477 -4.01 17.86 13.44
CA TRP A 477 -3.18 16.67 13.60
C TRP A 477 -3.42 16.03 14.95
N VAL A 478 -3.54 14.71 14.97
CA VAL A 478 -3.75 13.90 16.17
C VAL A 478 -2.60 12.92 16.33
N VAL A 479 -1.92 12.91 17.48
CA VAL A 479 -0.75 12.02 17.71
C VAL A 479 -0.48 11.80 19.19
N LYS A 480 0.25 10.73 19.53
CA LYS A 480 0.86 10.57 20.85
C LYS A 480 2.01 11.56 21.02
N GLY A 481 1.92 12.46 21.99
CA GLY A 481 2.95 13.48 22.20
C GLY A 481 2.50 14.58 23.16
N PRO A 482 3.15 15.76 23.12
CA PRO A 482 2.80 16.91 23.96
C PRO A 482 1.55 17.64 23.44
N MET A 483 0.50 16.90 23.06
CA MET A 483 -0.69 17.40 22.37
C MET A 483 -1.78 17.91 23.33
N GLY A 484 -2.43 19.03 22.99
CA GLY A 484 -3.45 19.68 23.81
C GLY A 484 -4.88 19.53 23.27
N LYS A 485 -5.80 20.24 23.93
CA LYS A 485 -7.17 20.43 23.44
C LYS A 485 -7.33 21.83 22.85
N ALA A 486 -8.23 21.96 21.87
CA ALA A 486 -8.67 23.26 21.39
C ALA A 486 -10.18 23.40 21.46
N LYS A 487 -10.64 24.61 21.81
CA LYS A 487 -12.03 25.04 21.73
C LYS A 487 -12.26 25.74 20.39
N ILE A 488 -13.23 25.24 19.63
CA ILE A 488 -13.57 25.71 18.29
C ILE A 488 -14.98 26.31 18.35
N THR A 489 -15.11 27.56 17.92
CA THR A 489 -16.37 28.29 17.89
C THR A 489 -16.62 28.77 16.47
N VAL A 490 -17.86 28.65 15.99
CA VAL A 490 -18.30 29.21 14.71
C VAL A 490 -19.36 30.27 15.00
N ASP A 491 -19.10 31.50 14.58
CA ASP A 491 -19.91 32.68 14.90
C ASP A 491 -20.15 32.78 16.42
N ASP A 492 -21.41 32.99 16.83
CA ASP A 492 -21.86 33.00 18.22
C ASP A 492 -22.43 31.63 18.66
N GLY A 493 -22.09 30.56 17.93
CA GLY A 493 -22.57 29.21 18.21
C GLY A 493 -21.88 28.54 19.40
N ASP A 494 -22.41 27.39 19.81
CA ASP A 494 -21.86 26.62 20.93
C ASP A 494 -20.44 26.12 20.60
N PRO A 495 -19.47 26.31 21.52
CA PRO A 495 -18.11 25.85 21.31
C PRO A 495 -18.01 24.32 21.35
N ARG A 496 -17.20 23.78 20.46
CA ARG A 496 -16.81 22.36 20.42
C ARG A 496 -15.37 22.19 20.89
N VAL A 497 -15.12 21.23 21.78
CA VAL A 497 -13.75 20.93 22.25
C VAL A 497 -13.22 19.68 21.56
N GLU A 498 -12.03 19.78 20.99
CA GLU A 498 -11.34 18.68 20.32
C GLU A 498 -10.01 18.36 20.98
N ASP A 499 -9.75 17.07 21.20
CA ASP A 499 -8.50 16.56 21.78
C ASP A 499 -7.57 16.07 20.68
N SER A 500 -6.36 16.62 20.62
CA SER A 500 -5.34 16.24 19.62
C SER A 500 -4.37 15.15 20.11
N TRP A 501 -4.60 14.60 21.30
CA TRP A 501 -3.83 13.49 21.84
C TRP A 501 -4.42 12.12 21.47
N PHE A 502 -3.56 11.14 21.21
CA PHE A 502 -3.97 9.80 20.82
C PHE A 502 -3.02 8.72 21.31
N ASP A 503 -3.55 7.65 21.94
CA ASP A 503 -2.75 6.58 22.55
C ASP A 503 -2.32 5.51 21.54
N GLN A 504 -1.61 5.91 20.48
CA GLN A 504 -1.10 4.97 19.49
C GLN A 504 0.37 5.22 19.18
N THR A 505 1.08 4.14 18.87
CA THR A 505 2.53 4.15 18.61
C THR A 505 2.86 4.09 17.12
N TRP A 506 1.88 3.86 16.25
CA TRP A 506 2.07 3.81 14.79
C TRP A 506 2.19 5.20 14.15
N GLY A 507 2.01 6.27 14.91
CA GLY A 507 2.12 7.65 14.46
C GLY A 507 0.87 8.47 14.77
N GLY A 508 0.65 9.49 13.95
CA GLY A 508 -0.51 10.36 14.02
C GLY A 508 -1.31 10.34 12.73
N TYR A 509 -2.48 10.97 12.75
CA TYR A 509 -3.33 11.10 11.58
C TYR A 509 -3.97 12.47 11.49
N ARG A 510 -4.43 12.77 10.28
CA ARG A 510 -5.21 13.96 9.96
C ARG A 510 -6.65 13.72 10.40
N ARG A 511 -7.12 14.42 11.42
CA ARG A 511 -8.52 14.38 11.83
C ARG A 511 -9.26 15.51 11.14
N MET A 512 -10.39 15.18 10.51
CA MET A 512 -11.29 16.15 9.90
C MET A 512 -12.63 16.08 10.62
N ILE A 513 -13.20 17.24 10.92
CA ILE A 513 -14.49 17.37 11.58
C ILE A 513 -15.33 18.43 10.88
N MET A 514 -16.64 18.21 10.87
CA MET A 514 -17.61 19.25 10.54
C MET A 514 -17.82 20.12 11.77
N ILE A 515 -17.65 21.44 11.62
CA ILE A 515 -17.76 22.44 12.69
C ILE A 515 -18.99 23.33 12.53
N SER A 516 -19.65 23.32 11.36
CA SER A 516 -20.94 23.97 11.11
C SER A 516 -21.70 23.18 10.05
N ASP A 517 -23.02 23.06 10.22
CA ASP A 517 -23.89 22.33 9.31
C ASP A 517 -25.08 23.17 8.84
N GLY A 518 -25.07 23.53 7.55
CA GLY A 518 -26.24 23.97 6.82
C GLY A 518 -26.61 25.45 6.92
N LYS A 519 -25.76 26.31 7.52
CA LYS A 519 -25.97 27.76 7.56
C LYS A 519 -25.23 28.42 6.39
N PRO A 520 -25.92 28.98 5.39
CA PRO A 520 -25.24 29.64 4.26
C PRO A 520 -24.58 30.95 4.67
N GLY A 521 -23.50 31.28 3.97
CA GLY A 521 -22.88 32.60 4.04
C GLY A 521 -21.48 32.59 4.61
N LYS A 522 -21.06 33.77 5.11
CA LYS A 522 -19.73 34.00 5.69
C LYS A 522 -19.79 33.76 7.19
N HIS A 523 -18.79 33.04 7.70
CA HIS A 523 -18.66 32.66 9.10
C HIS A 523 -17.30 33.04 9.66
N ARG A 524 -17.27 33.31 10.97
CA ARG A 524 -16.04 33.49 11.74
C ARG A 524 -15.75 32.20 12.51
N VAL A 525 -14.66 31.52 12.15
CA VAL A 525 -14.17 30.34 12.88
C VAL A 525 -13.08 30.79 13.84
N ARG A 526 -13.25 30.49 15.12
CA ARG A 526 -12.31 30.81 16.19
C ARG A 526 -11.78 29.55 16.84
N VAL A 527 -10.46 29.43 16.98
CA VAL A 527 -9.77 28.29 17.58
C VAL A 527 -8.90 28.77 18.74
N GLU A 528 -9.12 28.19 19.93
CA GLU A 528 -8.42 28.55 21.17
C GLU A 528 -7.75 27.33 21.81
N VAL A 529 -6.46 27.42 22.12
CA VAL A 529 -5.76 26.37 22.87
C VAL A 529 -6.20 26.40 24.33
N LEU A 530 -6.61 25.25 24.87
CA LEU A 530 -7.06 25.13 26.26
C LEU A 530 -5.92 24.75 27.20
N ALA A 531 -6.08 25.10 28.48
CA ALA A 531 -5.22 24.63 29.57
C ALA A 531 -5.54 23.17 29.98
N ASP A 532 -6.78 22.75 29.76
CA ASP A 532 -7.19 21.35 29.92
C ASP A 532 -6.61 20.50 28.78
N LYS A 533 -6.15 19.30 29.12
CA LYS A 533 -5.52 18.35 28.19
C LYS A 533 -5.75 16.93 28.64
N ASN A 534 -5.44 15.97 27.76
CA ASN A 534 -5.45 14.57 28.15
C ASN A 534 -4.46 14.32 29.33
N PRO A 535 -4.85 13.59 30.40
CA PRO A 535 -3.95 13.30 31.52
C PRO A 535 -2.65 12.59 31.15
N LYS A 536 -2.63 11.86 30.03
CA LYS A 536 -1.45 11.18 29.49
C LYS A 536 -0.60 12.06 28.55
N SER A 537 -1.04 13.29 28.25
CA SER A 537 -0.29 14.21 27.40
C SER A 537 0.76 14.99 28.19
N THR A 538 1.94 15.15 27.59
CA THR A 538 3.05 15.90 28.18
C THR A 538 3.00 17.41 27.90
N GLY A 539 2.05 17.89 27.09
CA GLY A 539 2.00 19.30 26.65
C GLY A 539 0.63 19.73 26.15
N ASN A 540 0.54 20.94 25.58
CA ASN A 540 -0.72 21.54 25.12
C ASN A 540 -0.68 21.92 23.63
N GLU A 541 0.23 21.33 22.86
CA GLU A 541 0.38 21.68 21.44
C GLU A 541 -0.88 21.29 20.65
N PHE A 542 -1.43 22.22 19.90
CA PHE A 542 -2.48 21.95 18.91
C PHE A 542 -1.97 22.36 17.53
N ARG A 543 -2.26 21.54 16.51
CA ARG A 543 -1.80 21.75 15.14
C ARG A 543 -2.99 21.81 14.19
N LEU A 544 -3.39 23.02 13.81
CA LEU A 544 -4.43 23.27 12.82
C LEU A 544 -3.85 23.11 11.41
N LEU A 545 -4.46 22.23 10.61
CA LEU A 545 -3.97 21.87 9.28
C LEU A 545 -4.72 22.58 8.16
N MET A 546 -6.03 22.80 8.34
CA MET A 546 -6.90 23.16 7.23
C MET A 546 -8.27 23.66 7.69
N LEU A 547 -8.85 24.54 6.88
CA LEU A 547 -10.29 24.82 6.85
C LEU A 547 -10.86 24.44 5.48
N GLY A 548 -12.09 23.94 5.49
CA GLY A 548 -12.82 23.53 4.30
C GLY A 548 -14.28 23.98 4.37
N ALA A 549 -14.93 24.09 3.22
CA ALA A 549 -16.35 24.35 3.17
C ALA A 549 -17.02 23.65 1.98
N ALA A 550 -18.31 23.34 2.13
CA ALA A 550 -19.18 22.88 1.07
C ALA A 550 -20.38 23.83 0.90
N GLY A 551 -20.97 23.87 -0.29
CA GLY A 551 -22.02 24.83 -0.64
C GLY A 551 -21.47 26.22 -0.98
N VAL A 552 -20.25 26.31 -1.51
CA VAL A 552 -19.68 27.61 -1.95
C VAL A 552 -20.19 27.97 -3.34
N ARG A 553 -21.28 28.75 -3.40
CA ARG A 553 -21.87 29.22 -4.66
C ARG A 553 -21.63 30.69 -4.90
#